data_AF-A0AAD6HAE8-F1
#
_entry.id   AF-A0AAD6HAE8-F1
#
_cell.length_a   1.000
_cell.length_b   1.000
_cell.length_c   1.000
_cell.angle_alpha   90.00
_cell.angle_beta   90.00
_cell.angle_gamma   90.00
#
_symmetry.space_group_name_H-M   'P 1'
#
loop_
_entity.id
_entity.type
_entity.pdbx_description
1 polymer ?
#
loop_
_entity_poly.entity_id
_entity_poly.type
_entity_poly.pdbx_seq_one_letter_code
_entity_poly.pdbx_strand_id
1 'polypeptide(L)'
;MGTSQHLFITIYRISLLTRNLVSQDLKVVSAVRSELQLFDQHLDSLQPHPNPDQNTQAGCLHDTVTSELYRIACQIHVKRLLAQDTPDEDDNIQQLVISFINLLHQLPASSPSQNILSWPLVVAGYSAPTKGYQDIISAKLDQIQSEWRSDVFSKGAAFLRLKWKTDRGSVCASSGSITSWCRRALATQDYISAWHNCPVVMA
;
A
#
# COMPACT_ATOMS: atom_id res chain seq x y z
N MET A 1 22.09 7.22 -9.56
CA MET A 1 20.66 7.44 -9.88
C MET A 1 20.04 6.05 -9.95
N GLY A 2 19.55 5.54 -8.82
CA GLY A 2 19.38 4.10 -8.55
C GLY A 2 17.98 3.54 -8.83
N THR A 3 17.81 2.27 -8.51
CA THR A 3 16.59 1.44 -8.57
C THR A 3 15.30 2.12 -8.06
N SER A 4 15.44 3.12 -7.19
CA SER A 4 14.34 3.94 -6.66
C SER A 4 13.61 4.80 -7.71
N GLN A 5 14.26 5.26 -8.80
CA GLN A 5 13.59 6.05 -9.84
C GLN A 5 12.50 5.25 -10.57
N HIS A 6 12.76 3.97 -10.82
CA HIS A 6 11.82 3.07 -11.47
C HIS A 6 10.55 2.91 -10.62
N LEU A 7 10.69 2.81 -9.30
CA LEU A 7 9.55 2.66 -8.39
C LEU A 7 8.63 3.88 -8.39
N PHE A 8 9.18 5.10 -8.40
CA PHE A 8 8.36 6.31 -8.51
C PHE A 8 7.60 6.39 -9.82
N ILE A 9 8.24 6.03 -10.94
CA ILE A 9 7.58 5.96 -12.25
C ILE A 9 6.46 4.91 -12.22
N THR A 10 6.71 3.76 -11.61
CA THR A 10 5.70 2.70 -11.44
C THR A 10 4.50 3.19 -10.64
N ILE A 11 4.72 3.81 -9.47
CA ILE A 11 3.64 4.36 -8.63
C ILE A 11 2.84 5.41 -9.40
N TYR A 12 3.51 6.30 -10.13
CA TYR A 12 2.86 7.31 -10.95
C TYR A 12 1.99 6.68 -12.05
N ARG A 13 2.53 5.69 -12.78
CA ARG A 13 1.80 5.01 -13.86
C ARG A 13 0.59 4.24 -13.31
N ILE A 14 0.74 3.50 -12.21
CA ILE A 14 -0.39 2.81 -11.57
C ILE A 14 -1.45 3.81 -11.11
N SER A 15 -1.05 4.96 -10.54
CA SER A 15 -1.98 6.01 -10.12
C SER A 15 -2.76 6.61 -11.28
N LEU A 16 -2.12 6.79 -12.45
CA LEU A 16 -2.78 7.24 -13.67
C LEU A 16 -3.77 6.20 -14.20
N LEU A 17 -3.35 4.93 -14.25
CA LEU A 17 -4.20 3.81 -14.69
C LEU A 17 -5.42 3.63 -13.79
N THR A 18 -5.27 3.82 -12.48
CA THR A 18 -6.36 3.73 -11.51
C THR A 18 -7.49 4.73 -11.83
N ARG A 19 -7.17 5.94 -12.31
CA ARG A 19 -8.18 6.93 -12.73
C ARG A 19 -8.97 6.45 -13.96
N ASN A 20 -8.31 5.75 -14.87
CA ASN A 20 -8.94 5.24 -16.09
C ASN A 20 -9.81 4.00 -15.84
N LEU A 21 -9.60 3.29 -14.73
CA LEU A 21 -10.47 2.18 -14.30
C LEU A 21 -11.87 2.65 -13.85
N VAL A 22 -12.03 3.93 -13.51
CA VAL A 22 -13.34 4.53 -13.16
C VAL A 22 -14.13 4.93 -14.42
N SER A 23 -13.54 4.78 -15.62
CA SER A 23 -14.20 5.08 -16.88
C SER A 23 -15.36 4.11 -17.17
N GLN A 24 -16.43 4.63 -17.77
CA GLN A 24 -17.54 3.80 -18.28
C GLN A 24 -17.20 3.12 -19.62
N ASP A 25 -16.07 3.47 -20.24
CA ASP A 25 -15.62 2.86 -21.49
C ASP A 25 -14.93 1.51 -21.25
N LEU A 26 -15.62 0.43 -21.59
CA LEU A 26 -15.13 -0.95 -21.47
C LEU A 26 -13.84 -1.22 -22.24
N LYS A 27 -13.59 -0.52 -23.36
CA LYS A 27 -12.34 -0.67 -24.12
C LYS A 27 -11.16 -0.06 -23.38
N VAL A 28 -11.38 1.10 -22.76
CA VAL A 28 -10.38 1.76 -21.91
C VAL A 28 -10.10 0.91 -20.68
N VAL A 29 -11.12 0.40 -20.00
CA VAL A 29 -10.96 -0.46 -18.82
C VAL A 29 -10.22 -1.75 -19.16
N SER A 30 -10.55 -2.38 -20.28
CA SER A 30 -9.86 -3.59 -20.76
C SER A 30 -8.37 -3.34 -21.05
N ALA A 31 -8.05 -2.28 -21.80
CA ALA A 31 -6.67 -1.91 -22.10
C ALA A 31 -5.86 -1.60 -20.82
N VAL A 32 -6.48 -0.92 -19.85
CA VAL A 32 -5.86 -0.61 -18.55
C VAL A 32 -5.60 -1.88 -17.75
N ARG A 33 -6.54 -2.84 -17.73
CA ARG A 33 -6.34 -4.14 -17.07
C ARG A 33 -5.18 -4.92 -17.68
N SER A 34 -5.05 -4.93 -19.01
CA SER A 34 -3.90 -5.54 -19.69
C SER A 34 -2.58 -4.86 -19.34
N GLU A 35 -2.54 -3.52 -19.28
CA GLU A 35 -1.33 -2.80 -18.87
C GLU A 35 -0.95 -3.10 -17.41
N LEU A 36 -1.94 -3.18 -16.50
CA LEU A 36 -1.72 -3.58 -15.11
C LEU A 36 -1.18 -5.01 -14.97
N GLN A 37 -1.65 -5.95 -15.79
CA GLN A 37 -1.10 -7.31 -15.82
C GLN A 37 0.37 -7.35 -16.26
N LEU A 38 0.74 -6.55 -17.26
CA LEU A 38 2.14 -6.43 -17.67
C LEU A 38 3.01 -5.82 -16.57
N PHE A 39 2.45 -4.87 -15.80
CA PHE A 39 3.14 -4.31 -14.63
C PHE A 39 3.35 -5.32 -13.51
N ASP A 40 2.37 -6.16 -13.21
CA ASP A 40 2.49 -7.21 -12.21
C ASP A 40 3.62 -8.18 -12.57
N GLN A 41 3.65 -8.65 -13.83
CA GLN A 41 4.72 -9.52 -14.36
C GLN A 41 6.09 -8.85 -14.29
N HIS A 42 6.18 -7.55 -14.59
CA HIS A 42 7.44 -6.82 -14.49
C HIS A 42 7.91 -6.71 -13.04
N LEU A 43 7.00 -6.44 -12.09
CA LEU A 43 7.32 -6.37 -10.66
C LEU A 43 7.78 -7.71 -10.09
N ASP A 44 7.24 -8.83 -10.58
CA ASP A 44 7.71 -10.18 -10.27
C ASP A 44 9.13 -10.41 -10.77
N SER A 45 9.45 -9.95 -11.99
CA SER A 45 10.80 -10.10 -12.58
C SER A 45 11.88 -9.29 -11.85
N LEU A 46 11.49 -8.22 -11.14
CA LEU A 46 12.38 -7.37 -10.36
C LEU A 46 12.75 -7.94 -8.98
N GLN A 47 12.26 -9.13 -8.63
CA GLN A 47 12.59 -9.75 -7.35
C GLN A 47 14.11 -9.89 -7.20
N PRO A 48 14.74 -9.23 -6.21
CA PRO A 48 16.18 -9.32 -6.04
C PRO A 48 16.54 -10.75 -5.71
N HIS A 49 17.34 -11.37 -6.56
CA HIS A 49 18.04 -12.59 -6.19
C HIS A 49 19.00 -12.24 -5.05
N PRO A 50 18.94 -12.93 -3.90
CA PRO A 50 19.86 -12.69 -2.81
C PRO A 50 21.27 -13.06 -3.29
N ASN A 51 22.02 -12.05 -3.71
CA ASN A 51 23.41 -12.23 -4.12
C ASN A 51 24.26 -12.19 -2.83
N PRO A 52 24.89 -13.29 -2.41
CA PRO A 52 25.51 -13.43 -1.08
C PRO A 52 26.77 -12.58 -0.87
N ASP A 53 27.25 -11.85 -1.89
CA ASP A 53 28.59 -11.26 -1.89
C ASP A 53 28.67 -9.77 -1.51
N GLN A 54 27.60 -9.13 -1.03
CA GLN A 54 27.64 -7.70 -0.67
C GLN A 54 28.00 -7.46 0.80
N ASN A 55 29.28 -7.65 1.07
CA ASN A 55 29.94 -7.26 2.31
C ASN A 55 30.21 -5.73 2.30
N THR A 56 29.20 -4.86 2.21
CA THR A 56 29.41 -3.40 2.30
C THR A 56 28.16 -2.59 2.74
N GLN A 57 28.31 -1.92 3.89
CA GLN A 57 27.58 -0.72 4.36
C GLN A 57 26.07 -0.82 4.66
N ALA A 58 25.72 -0.64 5.94
CA ALA A 58 24.37 -0.55 6.47
C ALA A 58 23.43 0.44 5.72
N GLY A 59 23.98 1.51 5.12
CA GLY A 59 23.21 2.43 4.28
C GLY A 59 22.61 1.78 3.02
N CYS A 60 23.36 0.91 2.34
CA CYS A 60 22.89 0.18 1.15
C CYS A 60 21.77 -0.81 1.49
N LEU A 61 21.81 -1.40 2.69
CA LEU A 61 20.78 -2.32 3.18
C LEU A 61 19.45 -1.60 3.41
N HIS A 62 19.46 -0.38 3.96
CA HIS A 62 18.23 0.39 4.17
C HIS A 62 17.54 0.79 2.87
N ASP A 63 18.33 1.19 1.87
CA ASP A 63 17.80 1.54 0.54
C ASP A 63 17.23 0.30 -0.16
N THR A 64 17.90 -0.85 -0.04
CA THR A 64 17.43 -2.13 -0.60
C THR A 64 16.12 -2.56 0.05
N VAL A 65 16.07 -2.61 1.40
CA VAL A 65 14.85 -2.96 2.15
C VAL A 65 13.71 -2.01 1.82
N THR A 66 13.98 -0.71 1.72
CA THR A 66 12.97 0.29 1.37
C THR A 66 12.47 0.08 -0.05
N SER A 67 13.36 -0.14 -1.03
CA SER A 67 12.95 -0.42 -2.41
C SER A 67 12.08 -1.67 -2.53
N GLU A 68 12.38 -2.71 -1.75
CA GLU A 68 11.58 -3.93 -1.70
C GLU A 68 10.22 -3.72 -1.04
N LEU A 69 10.13 -2.92 0.03
CA LEU A 69 8.83 -2.54 0.63
C LEU A 69 7.94 -1.84 -0.40
N TYR A 70 8.51 -0.94 -1.21
CA TYR A 70 7.78 -0.27 -2.28
C TYR A 70 7.39 -1.22 -3.41
N ARG A 71 8.28 -2.15 -3.82
CA ARG A 71 7.97 -3.16 -4.83
C ARG A 71 6.78 -4.02 -4.41
N ILE A 72 6.82 -4.55 -3.18
CA ILE A 72 5.74 -5.38 -2.62
C ILE A 72 4.45 -4.56 -2.51
N ALA A 73 4.52 -3.31 -2.05
CA ALA A 73 3.34 -2.44 -2.00
C ALA A 73 2.74 -2.20 -3.40
N CYS A 74 3.55 -1.98 -4.43
CA CYS A 74 3.08 -1.87 -5.81
C CYS A 74 2.36 -3.15 -6.27
N GLN A 75 2.91 -4.33 -5.98
CA GLN A 75 2.27 -5.62 -6.30
C GLN A 75 0.92 -5.77 -5.58
N ILE A 76 0.88 -5.49 -4.27
CA ILE A 76 -0.38 -5.51 -3.51
C ILE A 76 -1.41 -4.58 -4.15
N HIS A 77 -0.99 -3.37 -4.54
CA HIS A 77 -1.88 -2.38 -5.14
C HIS A 77 -2.41 -2.85 -6.49
N VAL A 78 -1.54 -3.32 -7.38
CA VAL A 78 -1.90 -3.82 -8.72
C VAL A 78 -2.83 -5.03 -8.62
N LYS A 79 -2.48 -6.02 -7.80
CA LYS A 79 -3.33 -7.20 -7.58
C LYS A 79 -4.69 -6.83 -7.02
N ARG A 80 -4.76 -5.87 -6.08
CA ARG A 80 -6.06 -5.34 -5.60
C ARG A 80 -6.87 -4.64 -6.67
N LEU A 81 -6.24 -3.96 -7.63
CA LEU A 81 -6.94 -3.34 -8.76
C LEU A 81 -7.47 -4.39 -9.75
N LEU A 82 -6.79 -5.53 -9.89
CA LEU A 82 -7.18 -6.63 -10.77
C LEU A 82 -8.20 -7.58 -10.12
N ALA A 83 -8.13 -7.80 -8.81
CA ALA A 83 -8.93 -8.76 -8.04
C ALA A 83 -10.37 -8.33 -7.75
N GLN A 84 -10.91 -7.33 -8.45
CA GLN A 84 -12.28 -6.84 -8.22
C GLN A 84 -13.36 -7.94 -8.36
N ASP A 85 -13.04 -9.03 -9.05
CA ASP A 85 -14.00 -10.06 -9.46
C ASP A 85 -13.66 -11.49 -8.94
N THR A 86 -12.56 -11.71 -8.20
CA THR A 86 -12.07 -13.07 -7.87
C THR A 86 -11.57 -13.25 -6.43
N PRO A 87 -12.12 -14.21 -5.66
CA PRO A 87 -11.70 -14.48 -4.29
C PRO A 87 -10.33 -15.16 -4.16
N ASP A 88 -9.86 -15.89 -5.17
CA ASP A 88 -8.57 -16.61 -5.13
C ASP A 88 -7.33 -15.69 -5.02
N GLU A 89 -7.46 -14.42 -5.42
CA GLU A 89 -6.37 -13.43 -5.30
C GLU A 89 -6.18 -12.91 -3.87
N ASP A 90 -7.13 -13.16 -2.97
CA ASP A 90 -6.96 -12.77 -1.57
C ASP A 90 -5.79 -13.53 -0.93
N ASP A 91 -5.57 -14.81 -1.23
CA ASP A 91 -4.45 -15.59 -0.67
C ASP A 91 -3.09 -15.06 -1.15
N ASN A 92 -2.97 -14.68 -2.43
CA ASN A 92 -1.75 -14.07 -2.99
C ASN A 92 -1.45 -12.73 -2.32
N ILE A 93 -2.47 -11.88 -2.16
CA ILE A 93 -2.35 -10.59 -1.49
C ILE A 93 -1.95 -10.77 -0.03
N GLN A 94 -2.47 -11.79 0.66
CA GLN A 94 -2.10 -12.10 2.03
C GLN A 94 -0.61 -12.47 2.14
N GLN A 95 -0.08 -13.31 1.24
CA GLN A 95 1.34 -13.66 1.24
C GLN A 95 2.24 -12.45 1.01
N LEU A 96 1.82 -11.52 0.14
CA LEU A 96 2.53 -10.26 -0.07
C LEU A 96 2.51 -9.38 1.18
N VAL A 97 1.38 -9.29 1.89
CA VAL A 97 1.29 -8.56 3.15
C VAL A 97 2.19 -9.18 4.23
N ILE A 98 2.23 -10.52 4.35
CA ILE A 98 3.11 -11.21 5.29
C ILE A 98 4.57 -10.89 4.97
N SER A 99 4.95 -10.99 3.70
CA SER A 99 6.31 -10.66 3.23
C SER A 99 6.67 -9.21 3.51
N PHE A 100 5.73 -8.29 3.29
CA PHE A 100 5.87 -6.88 3.61
C PHE A 100 6.14 -6.65 5.11
N ILE A 101 5.36 -7.29 5.99
CA ILE A 101 5.54 -7.18 7.45
C ILE A 101 6.89 -7.75 7.89
N ASN A 102 7.30 -8.91 7.36
CA ASN A 102 8.59 -9.52 7.69
C ASN A 102 9.76 -8.59 7.29
N LEU A 103 9.66 -7.97 6.12
CA LEU A 103 10.65 -7.02 5.64
C LEU A 103 10.65 -5.71 6.46
N LEU A 104 9.47 -5.26 6.90
CA LEU A 104 9.32 -4.06 7.74
C LEU A 104 10.01 -4.20 9.11
N HIS A 105 10.06 -5.42 9.68
CA HIS A 105 10.78 -5.69 10.92
C HIS A 105 12.30 -5.59 10.77
N GLN A 106 12.83 -5.77 9.55
CA GLN A 106 14.26 -5.68 9.28
C GLN A 106 14.74 -4.23 9.19
N LEU A 107 13.82 -3.26 9.10
CA LEU A 107 14.15 -1.84 9.06
C LEU A 107 14.32 -1.27 10.48
N PRO A 108 15.51 -0.78 10.86
CA PRO A 108 15.72 -0.23 12.19
C PRO A 108 14.94 1.07 12.39
N ALA A 109 14.50 1.27 13.64
CA ALA A 109 13.69 2.41 14.10
C ALA A 109 14.31 3.79 13.78
N SER A 110 15.63 3.88 13.62
CA SER A 110 16.36 5.13 13.37
C SER A 110 16.68 5.40 11.89
N SER A 111 16.16 4.60 10.96
CA SER A 111 16.45 4.79 9.54
C SER A 111 15.67 5.98 8.97
N PRO A 112 16.32 6.94 8.27
CA PRO A 112 15.64 8.07 7.64
C PRO A 112 14.68 7.62 6.53
N SER A 113 14.84 6.39 6.01
CA SER A 113 13.97 5.82 4.98
C SER A 113 12.54 5.57 5.47
N GLN A 114 12.29 5.60 6.79
CA GLN A 114 10.94 5.50 7.33
C GLN A 114 10.02 6.66 6.92
N ASN A 115 10.60 7.81 6.58
CA ASN A 115 9.88 9.04 6.27
C ASN A 115 9.10 8.99 4.98
N ILE A 116 9.44 8.04 4.12
CA ILE A 116 8.80 7.87 2.83
C ILE A 116 7.83 6.68 2.85
N LEU A 117 7.81 5.86 3.91
CA LEU A 117 7.01 4.64 3.97
C LEU A 117 5.50 4.86 4.19
N SER A 118 5.01 6.09 4.24
CA SER A 118 3.58 6.38 4.42
C SER A 118 2.71 5.66 3.40
N TRP A 119 3.09 5.71 2.12
CA TRP A 119 2.34 5.08 1.04
C TRP A 119 2.38 3.55 1.10
N PRO A 120 3.57 2.89 1.17
CA PRO A 120 3.65 1.44 1.31
C PRO A 120 2.89 0.89 2.53
N LEU A 121 2.97 1.57 3.67
CA LEU A 121 2.27 1.17 4.91
C LEU A 121 0.75 1.24 4.74
N VAL A 122 0.23 2.26 4.07
CA VAL A 122 -1.21 2.38 3.82
C VAL A 122 -1.70 1.36 2.80
N VAL A 123 -0.95 1.07 1.74
CA VAL A 123 -1.30 0.01 0.79
C VAL A 123 -1.36 -1.36 1.49
N ALA A 124 -0.29 -1.74 2.19
CA ALA A 124 -0.23 -3.02 2.88
C ALA A 124 -1.30 -3.11 3.99
N GLY A 125 -1.51 -2.02 4.74
CA GLY A 125 -2.51 -1.95 5.80
C GLY A 125 -3.94 -2.05 5.30
N TYR A 126 -4.24 -1.48 4.13
CA TYR A 126 -5.56 -1.62 3.51
C TYR A 126 -5.84 -3.07 3.12
N SER A 127 -4.81 -3.81 2.77
CA SER A 127 -4.91 -5.22 2.37
C SER A 127 -4.69 -6.20 3.53
N ALA A 128 -4.43 -5.72 4.75
CA ALA A 128 -4.10 -6.57 5.90
C ALA A 128 -5.35 -7.29 6.46
N PRO A 129 -5.42 -8.64 6.38
CA PRO A 129 -6.60 -9.40 6.79
C PRO A 129 -6.73 -9.52 8.32
N THR A 130 -5.60 -9.60 9.02
CA THR A 130 -5.54 -10.00 10.43
C THR A 130 -5.27 -8.80 11.32
N LYS A 131 -5.97 -8.72 12.45
CA LYS A 131 -5.77 -7.68 13.46
C LYS A 131 -4.30 -7.53 13.88
N GLY A 132 -3.56 -8.64 14.02
CA GLY A 132 -2.13 -8.58 14.36
C GLY A 132 -1.29 -7.77 13.36
N TYR A 133 -1.50 -7.95 12.05
CA TYR A 133 -0.80 -7.16 11.03
C TYR A 133 -1.27 -5.70 10.99
N GLN A 134 -2.57 -5.47 11.22
CA GLN A 134 -3.13 -4.12 11.34
C GLN A 134 -2.51 -3.35 12.52
N ASP A 135 -2.38 -4.01 13.68
CA ASP A 135 -1.79 -3.43 14.89
C ASP A 135 -0.32 -3.07 14.64
N ILE A 136 0.47 -3.96 14.01
CA ILE A 136 1.87 -3.70 13.64
C ILE A 136 1.99 -2.46 12.73
N ILE A 137 1.18 -2.38 11.67
CA ILE A 137 1.21 -1.25 10.73
C ILE A 137 0.80 0.05 11.42
N SER A 138 -0.23 -0.01 12.28
CA SER A 138 -0.69 1.17 13.02
C SER A 138 0.36 1.69 14.01
N ALA A 139 1.00 0.78 14.75
CA ALA A 139 2.07 1.12 15.67
C ALA A 139 3.25 1.75 14.94
N LYS A 140 3.57 1.24 13.72
CA LYS A 140 4.61 1.82 12.87
C LYS A 140 4.25 3.22 12.36
N LEU A 141 3.01 3.44 11.91
CA LEU A 141 2.56 4.77 11.51
C LEU A 141 2.58 5.77 12.68
N ASP A 142 2.16 5.35 13.87
CA ASP A 142 2.19 6.18 15.07
C ASP A 142 3.62 6.51 15.51
N GLN A 143 4.52 5.52 15.44
CA GLN A 143 5.95 5.70 15.71
C GLN A 143 6.54 6.77 14.80
N ILE A 144 6.36 6.64 13.48
CA ILE A 144 6.91 7.59 12.50
C ILE A 144 6.26 8.97 12.67
N GLN A 145 4.96 9.03 12.95
CA GLN A 145 4.28 10.29 13.24
C GLN A 145 4.89 10.99 14.46
N SER A 146 5.21 10.25 15.53
CA SER A 146 5.76 10.85 16.76
C SER A 146 7.12 11.49 16.52
N GLU A 147 7.93 10.91 15.63
CA GLU A 147 9.27 11.38 15.30
C GLU A 147 9.25 12.53 14.28
N TRP A 148 8.42 12.43 13.23
CA TRP A 148 8.46 13.35 12.08
C TRP A 148 7.33 14.38 12.06
N ARG A 149 6.29 14.20 12.89
CA ARG A 149 5.14 15.12 13.03
C ARG A 149 4.44 15.48 11.72
N SER A 150 4.49 14.60 10.72
CA SER A 150 3.84 14.83 9.42
C SER A 150 2.38 14.35 9.44
N ASP A 151 1.50 15.21 8.94
CA ASP A 151 0.06 14.94 8.83
C ASP A 151 -0.28 13.80 7.87
N VAL A 152 0.63 13.43 6.96
CA VAL A 152 0.40 12.34 6.01
C VAL A 152 0.27 11.01 6.74
N PHE A 153 1.10 10.78 7.76
CA PHE A 153 1.06 9.56 8.57
C PHE A 153 -0.17 9.52 9.48
N SER A 154 -0.51 10.64 10.11
CA SER A 154 -1.68 10.72 10.99
C SER A 154 -2.99 10.50 10.22
N LYS A 155 -3.10 11.11 9.04
CA LYS A 155 -4.25 10.93 8.12
C LYS A 155 -4.30 9.50 7.56
N GLY A 156 -3.15 8.93 7.19
CA GLY A 156 -3.04 7.53 6.75
C GLY A 156 -3.47 6.53 7.83
N ALA A 157 -3.00 6.70 9.06
CA ALA A 157 -3.39 5.86 10.20
C ALA A 157 -4.87 6.00 10.52
N ALA A 158 -5.42 7.22 10.49
CA ALA A 158 -6.85 7.46 10.69
C ALA A 158 -7.71 6.76 9.61
N PHE A 159 -7.28 6.84 8.34
CA PHE A 159 -7.93 6.17 7.21
C PHE A 159 -7.95 4.64 7.39
N LEU A 160 -6.81 4.03 7.73
CA LEU A 160 -6.72 2.58 7.98
C LEU A 160 -7.59 2.14 9.16
N ARG A 161 -7.52 2.85 10.29
CA ARG A 161 -8.36 2.56 11.47
C ARG A 161 -9.84 2.61 11.14
N LEU A 162 -10.24 3.54 10.28
CA LEU A 162 -11.62 3.67 9.84
C LEU A 162 -12.03 2.47 8.99
N LYS A 163 -11.24 2.12 7.97
CA LYS A 163 -11.46 0.95 7.12
C LYS A 163 -11.58 -0.33 7.97
N TRP A 164 -10.63 -0.59 8.86
CA TRP A 164 -10.68 -1.79 9.71
C TRP A 164 -11.85 -1.78 10.70
N LYS A 165 -12.30 -0.61 11.15
CA LYS A 165 -13.52 -0.49 11.93
C LYS A 165 -14.75 -0.84 11.10
N THR A 166 -14.81 -0.47 9.83
CA THR A 166 -15.89 -0.85 8.92
C THR A 166 -15.89 -2.35 8.64
N ASP A 167 -14.72 -2.93 8.34
CA ASP A 167 -14.59 -4.38 8.13
C ASP A 167 -15.07 -5.18 9.36
N ARG A 168 -14.81 -4.66 10.57
CA ARG A 168 -15.33 -5.23 11.84
C ARG A 168 -16.79 -4.86 12.14
N GLY A 169 -17.21 -3.68 11.70
CA GLY A 169 -18.46 -3.00 12.06
C GLY A 169 -19.61 -3.19 11.05
N SER A 170 -19.40 -4.00 10.00
CA SER A 170 -20.47 -4.69 9.29
C SER A 170 -21.37 -5.50 10.25
N VAL A 171 -20.91 -5.73 11.48
CA VAL A 171 -21.76 -6.00 12.65
C VAL A 171 -21.84 -4.73 13.53
N CYS A 172 -22.94 -3.99 13.39
CA CYS A 172 -23.39 -2.89 14.25
C CYS A 172 -22.73 -1.50 14.07
N ALA A 173 -23.39 -0.65 13.28
CA ALA A 173 -23.16 0.79 13.23
C ALA A 173 -23.55 1.48 14.55
N SER A 174 -22.62 2.22 15.16
CA SER A 174 -22.99 3.36 16.01
C SER A 174 -21.90 4.45 16.10
N SER A 175 -22.38 5.66 15.81
CA SER A 175 -22.01 7.00 16.30
C SER A 175 -20.56 7.33 16.69
N GLY A 176 -19.95 8.18 15.88
CA GLY A 176 -18.82 9.03 16.25
C GLY A 176 -18.67 10.13 15.20
N SER A 177 -18.24 11.33 15.62
CA SER A 177 -18.07 12.50 14.74
C SER A 177 -17.02 12.23 13.65
N ILE A 178 -17.49 11.74 12.51
CA ILE A 178 -16.73 11.42 11.30
C ILE A 178 -16.60 12.70 10.47
N THR A 179 -15.37 13.13 10.20
CA THR A 179 -15.05 14.25 9.30
C THR A 179 -15.61 14.01 7.89
N SER A 180 -15.90 15.08 7.14
CA SER A 180 -16.60 15.00 5.84
C SER A 180 -15.92 14.09 4.81
N TRP A 181 -14.59 14.03 4.80
CA TRP A 181 -13.81 13.13 3.95
C TRP A 181 -13.93 11.65 4.37
N CYS A 182 -13.94 11.37 5.68
CA CYS A 182 -14.15 10.03 6.21
C CYS A 182 -15.52 9.47 5.85
N ARG A 183 -16.57 10.31 5.79
CA ARG A 183 -17.92 9.89 5.40
C ARG A 183 -18.00 9.43 3.93
N ARG A 184 -17.14 9.97 3.05
CA ARG A 184 -17.09 9.63 1.62
C ARG A 184 -16.32 8.33 1.37
N ALA A 185 -15.22 8.10 2.09
CA ALA A 185 -14.44 6.86 2.00
C ALA A 185 -15.21 5.63 2.55
N LEU A 186 -16.11 5.84 3.52
CA LEU A 186 -16.94 4.79 4.14
C LEU A 186 -18.09 4.30 3.26
N ALA A 187 -18.52 5.07 2.26
CA ALA A 187 -19.72 4.77 1.48
C ALA A 187 -19.46 3.83 0.29
N THR A 188 -18.20 3.52 -0.01
CA THR A 188 -17.82 2.77 -1.21
C THR A 188 -17.20 1.44 -0.84
N GLN A 189 -17.88 0.35 -1.22
CA GLN A 189 -17.40 -1.02 -1.03
C GLN A 189 -16.24 -1.37 -2.00
N ASP A 190 -16.07 -0.55 -3.04
CA ASP A 190 -15.03 -0.75 -4.06
C ASP A 190 -13.67 -0.15 -3.64
N TYR A 191 -12.63 -0.97 -3.73
CA TYR A 191 -11.23 -0.61 -3.46
C TYR A 191 -10.80 0.69 -4.17
N ILE A 192 -11.13 0.83 -5.46
CA ILE A 192 -10.73 1.98 -6.29
C ILE A 192 -11.34 3.28 -5.75
N SER A 193 -12.62 3.26 -5.43
CA SER A 193 -13.36 4.41 -4.92
C SER A 193 -12.89 4.82 -3.51
N ALA A 194 -12.59 3.84 -2.64
CA ALA A 194 -12.01 4.11 -1.33
C ALA A 194 -10.58 4.67 -1.44
N TRP A 195 -9.78 4.14 -2.39
CA TRP A 195 -8.41 4.57 -2.64
C TRP A 195 -8.32 6.01 -3.16
N HIS A 196 -9.26 6.44 -4.01
CA HIS A 196 -9.33 7.83 -4.46
C HIS A 196 -9.60 8.84 -3.33
N ASN A 197 -10.20 8.39 -2.22
CA ASN A 197 -10.40 9.21 -1.03
C ASN A 197 -9.25 9.08 -0.01
N CYS A 198 -8.21 8.30 -0.32
CA CYS A 198 -7.07 8.11 0.56
C CYS A 198 -6.20 9.39 0.61
N PRO A 199 -5.96 9.96 1.81
CA PRO A 199 -5.21 11.20 1.96
C PRO A 199 -3.73 11.08 1.54
N VAL A 200 -3.19 9.86 1.49
CA VAL A 200 -1.80 9.60 1.09
C VAL A 200 -1.62 9.63 -0.44
N VAL A 201 -2.72 9.52 -1.21
CA VAL A 201 -2.71 9.63 -2.68
C VAL A 201 -2.85 11.10 -3.13
N MET A 202 -3.34 11.98 -2.25
CA MET A 202 -3.57 13.41 -2.53
C MET A 202 -2.52 14.34 -1.91
N ALA A 203 -1.54 13.81 -1.18
CA ALA A 203 -0.48 14.57 -0.51
C ALA A 203 0.74 14.77 -1.40
#